data_AF-A0A259ML09-F1
#
_entry.id   AF-A0A259ML09-F1
#
_cell.length_a   1.000
_cell.length_b   1.000
_cell.length_c   1.000
_cell.angle_alpha   90.00
_cell.angle_beta   90.00
_cell.angle_gamma   90.00
#
_symmetry.space_group_name_H-M   'P 1'
#
loop_
_entity.id
_entity.type
_entity.pdbx_description
1 polymer ?
#
loop_
_entity_poly.entity_id
_entity_poly.type
_entity_poly.pdbx_seq_one_letter_code
_entity_poly.pdbx_strand_id
1 'polypeptide(L)'
;MAKEPTLPKDITALSFEDALKELEGIVQQLERGQVKLDEAISAYERGALLKRHCEQRLAEAKMKVEKIVFSADGSVATQPADLG
;
A
#
# COMPACT_ATOMS: atom_id res chain seq x y z
N MET A 1 -16.16 10.55 -15.11
CA MET A 1 -14.90 10.28 -14.36
C MET A 1 -15.29 9.42 -13.17
N ALA A 2 -14.98 8.13 -13.20
CA ALA A 2 -15.30 7.25 -12.07
C ALA A 2 -14.51 7.71 -10.85
N LYS A 3 -15.20 8.03 -9.76
CA LYS A 3 -14.61 8.43 -8.48
C LYS A 3 -13.78 7.24 -8.01
N GLU A 4 -12.45 7.36 -7.97
CA GLU A 4 -11.60 6.30 -7.41
C GLU A 4 -12.14 5.94 -6.02
N PRO A 5 -12.44 4.67 -5.73
CA PRO A 5 -12.98 4.30 -4.44
C PRO A 5 -11.96 4.67 -3.37
N THR A 6 -12.36 5.46 -2.38
CA THR A 6 -11.50 5.82 -1.26
C THR A 6 -11.20 4.57 -0.45
N LEU A 7 -9.93 4.33 -0.11
CA LEU A 7 -9.55 3.18 0.73
C LEU A 7 -10.27 3.26 2.10
N PRO A 8 -10.79 2.13 2.62
CA PRO A 8 -11.35 2.07 3.97
C PRO A 8 -10.36 2.50 5.05
N LYS A 9 -10.88 3.11 6.12
CA LYS A 9 -10.04 3.65 7.21
C LYS A 9 -9.23 2.58 7.93
N ASP A 10 -9.79 1.39 8.11
CA ASP A 10 -9.11 0.25 8.73
C ASP A 10 -7.88 -0.15 7.92
N ILE A 11 -7.96 -0.13 6.59
CA ILE A 11 -6.85 -0.43 5.70
C ILE A 11 -5.81 0.70 5.71
N THR A 12 -6.24 1.96 5.62
CA THR A 12 -5.31 3.11 5.61
C THR A 12 -4.51 3.27 6.90
N ALA A 13 -5.01 2.70 8.01
CA ALA A 13 -4.33 2.71 9.30
C ALA A 13 -3.24 1.64 9.44
N LEU A 14 -3.18 0.66 8.52
CA LEU A 14 -2.20 -0.42 8.56
C LEU A 14 -0.81 0.05 8.15
N SER A 15 0.21 -0.53 8.79
CA SER A 15 1.58 -0.50 8.26
C SER A 15 1.67 -1.26 6.93
N PHE A 16 2.79 -1.14 6.22
CA PHE A 16 3.00 -1.92 5.00
C PHE A 16 3.05 -3.42 5.33
N GLU A 17 3.77 -3.76 6.40
CA GLU A 17 4.00 -5.11 6.87
C GLU A 17 2.70 -5.79 7.32
N ASP A 18 1.84 -5.07 8.05
CA ASP A 18 0.55 -5.60 8.50
C ASP A 18 -0.39 -5.82 7.31
N ALA A 19 -0.44 -4.86 6.37
CA ALA A 19 -1.28 -4.99 5.18
C ALA A 19 -0.81 -6.12 4.26
N LEU A 20 0.50 -6.29 4.10
CA LEU A 20 1.08 -7.39 3.32
C LEU A 20 0.76 -8.74 3.96
N LYS A 21 0.96 -8.86 5.28
CA LYS A 21 0.66 -10.09 6.02
C LYS A 21 -0.81 -10.48 5.90
N GLU A 22 -1.71 -9.50 5.98
CA GLU A 22 -3.14 -9.75 5.82
C GLU A 22 -3.47 -10.19 4.38
N LEU A 23 -2.89 -9.54 3.38
CA LEU A 23 -3.04 -9.90 1.96
C LEU A 23 -2.56 -11.33 1.69
N GLU A 24 -1.41 -11.72 2.24
CA GLU A 24 -0.89 -13.10 2.13
C GLU A 24 -1.86 -14.12 2.74
N GLY A 25 -2.46 -13.80 3.89
CA GLY A 25 -3.48 -14.64 4.51
C GLY A 25 -4.72 -14.82 3.62
N ILE A 26 -5.17 -13.75 2.97
CA ILE A 26 -6.27 -13.80 2.00
C ILE A 26 -5.92 -14.68 0.80
N VAL A 27 -4.73 -14.53 0.23
CA VAL A 27 -4.28 -15.36 -0.90
C VAL A 27 -4.27 -16.83 -0.51
N GLN A 28 -3.67 -17.16 0.64
CA GLN A 28 -3.66 -18.53 1.14
C GLN A 28 -5.07 -19.10 1.36
N GLN A 29 -6.01 -18.28 1.84
CA GLN A 29 -7.40 -18.69 2.03
C GLN A 29 -8.08 -19.01 0.69
N LEU A 30 -7.88 -18.16 -0.33
CA LEU A 30 -8.44 -18.35 -1.66
C LEU A 30 -7.84 -19.57 -2.37
N GLU A 31 -6.54 -19.78 -2.27
CA GLU A 31 -5.83 -20.91 -2.89
C GLU A 31 -6.27 -22.27 -2.33
N ARG A 32 -6.70 -22.33 -1.07
CA ARG A 32 -7.23 -23.56 -0.46
C ARG A 32 -8.55 -24.02 -1.11
N GLY A 33 -9.28 -23.12 -1.78
CA GLY A 33 -10.47 -23.46 -2.56
C GLY A 33 -11.68 -23.96 -1.75
N GLN A 34 -11.66 -23.86 -0.41
CA GLN A 34 -12.71 -24.35 0.50
C GLN A 34 -13.63 -23.24 1.03
N VAL A 35 -13.60 -22.06 0.41
CA VAL A 35 -14.44 -20.90 0.79
C VAL A 35 -15.72 -20.86 -0.02
N LYS A 36 -16.81 -20.39 0.60
CA LYS A 36 -18.06 -20.12 -0.12
C LYS A 36 -17.86 -18.99 -1.13
N LEU A 37 -18.68 -18.94 -2.17
CA LEU A 37 -18.58 -17.92 -3.22
C LEU A 37 -18.61 -16.49 -2.65
N ASP A 38 -19.55 -16.17 -1.77
CA ASP A 38 -19.68 -14.83 -1.19
C ASP A 38 -18.46 -14.46 -0.32
N GLU A 39 -17.89 -15.43 0.39
CA GLU A 39 -16.67 -15.24 1.18
C GLU A 39 -15.46 -15.04 0.26
N ALA A 40 -15.38 -15.76 -0.86
CA ALA A 40 -14.33 -15.61 -1.86
C ALA A 40 -14.37 -14.22 -2.53
N ILE A 41 -15.57 -13.73 -2.86
CA ILE A 41 -15.77 -12.38 -3.41
C ILE A 41 -15.32 -11.33 -2.38
N SER A 42 -15.77 -11.44 -1.13
CA SER A 42 -15.40 -10.51 -0.06
C SER A 42 -13.89 -10.50 0.20
N ALA A 43 -13.26 -11.68 0.21
CA ALA A 43 -11.83 -11.84 0.40
C ALA A 43 -11.06 -11.22 -0.78
N TYR A 44 -11.51 -11.42 -2.02
CA TYR A 44 -10.91 -10.80 -3.20
C TYR A 44 -11.00 -9.27 -3.17
N GLU A 45 -12.18 -8.71 -2.86
CA GLU A 45 -12.37 -7.26 -2.73
C GLU A 45 -11.45 -6.66 -1.68
N ARG A 46 -11.36 -7.29 -0.50
CA ARG A 46 -10.44 -6.86 0.55
C ARG A 46 -8.99 -6.96 0.11
N GLY A 47 -8.60 -8.05 -0.54
CA GLY A 47 -7.26 -8.26 -1.09
C GLY A 47 -6.86 -7.18 -2.10
N ALA A 48 -7.79 -6.78 -2.98
CA ALA A 48 -7.55 -5.71 -3.94
C ALA A 48 -7.30 -4.34 -3.26
N LEU A 49 -8.03 -4.05 -2.18
CA LEU A 49 -7.83 -2.82 -1.39
C LEU A 49 -6.50 -2.84 -0.64
N LEU A 50 -6.14 -3.97 -0.01
CA LEU A 50 -4.84 -4.16 0.65
C LEU A 50 -3.67 -4.02 -0.32
N LYS A 51 -3.77 -4.63 -1.52
CA LYS A 51 -2.78 -4.48 -2.58
C LYS A 51 -2.57 -3.01 -2.95
N ARG A 52 -3.65 -2.26 -3.15
CA ARG A 52 -3.58 -0.83 -3.49
C ARG A 52 -2.93 -0.02 -2.36
N HIS A 53 -3.23 -0.33 -1.09
CA HIS A 53 -2.56 0.30 0.05
C HIS A 53 -1.06 0.00 0.05
N CYS A 54 -0.66 -1.26 -0.14
CA CYS A 54 0.75 -1.65 -0.24
C CYS A 54 1.49 -0.89 -1.35
N GLU A 55 0.88 -0.76 -2.53
CA GLU A 55 1.44 0.02 -3.64
C GLU A 55 1.63 1.49 -3.29
N GLN A 56 0.66 2.11 -2.60
CA GLN A 56 0.77 3.49 -2.13
C GLN A 56 1.90 3.66 -1.11
N ARG A 57 2.00 2.75 -0.13
CA ARG A 57 3.08 2.75 0.87
C ARG A 57 4.47 2.64 0.23
N LEU A 58 4.62 1.76 -0.77
CA LEU A 58 5.86 1.60 -1.52
C LEU A 58 6.20 2.84 -2.35
N ALA A 59 5.22 3.47 -2.99
CA ALA A 59 5.41 4.70 -3.75
C ALA A 59 5.88 5.85 -2.84
N GLU A 60 5.27 6.00 -1.66
CA GLU A 60 5.71 6.97 -0.66
C GLU A 60 7.15 6.72 -0.18
N ALA A 61 7.48 5.46 0.11
CA ALA A 61 8.82 5.07 0.54
C ALA A 61 9.86 5.39 -0.54
N LYS A 62 9.55 5.06 -1.80
CA LYS A 62 10.41 5.39 -2.95
C LYS A 62 10.63 6.89 -3.08
N MET A 63 9.58 7.70 -3.00
CA MET A 63 9.70 9.18 -3.07
C MET A 63 10.57 9.72 -1.94
N LYS A 64 10.47 9.17 -0.72
CA LYS A 64 11.32 9.57 0.41
C LYS A 64 12.79 9.24 0.16
N VAL A 65 13.08 8.05 -0.37
CA VAL A 65 14.45 7.64 -0.72
C VAL A 65 15.02 8.51 -1.84
N GLU A 66 14.24 8.80 -2.89
CA GLU A 66 14.66 9.67 -3.99
C GLU A 66 15.01 11.08 -3.52
N LYS A 67 14.28 11.61 -2.51
CA LYS A 67 14.60 12.90 -1.88
C LYS A 67 15.85 12.89 -1.01
N ILE A 68 16.29 11.71 -0.57
CA ILE A 68 17.53 11.54 0.22
C ILE A 68 18.76 11.48 -0.70
N VAL A 69 18.59 11.38 -2.03
CA VAL A 69 19.72 11.35 -2.97
C VAL A 69 20.54 12.64 -2.85
N PHE A 70 21.73 12.43 -2.32
CA PHE A 70 22.75 13.37 -1.93
C PHE A 70 23.24 14.24 -3.10
N SER A 71 23.67 15.46 -2.78
CA SER A 71 24.56 16.22 -3.65
C SER A 71 25.84 15.40 -3.88
N ALA A 72 26.51 15.60 -5.03
CA ALA A 72 27.63 14.77 -5.49
C ALA A 72 28.85 14.66 -4.52
N ASP A 73 28.83 15.37 -3.40
CA ASP A 73 29.85 15.41 -2.36
C ASP A 73 29.53 14.59 -1.09
N GLY A 74 28.37 13.91 -1.03
CA GLY A 74 27.96 13.11 0.12
C GLY A 74 27.39 13.91 1.29
N SER A 75 27.05 15.19 1.08
CA SER A 75 26.35 16.00 2.08
C SER A 75 24.83 15.75 2.07
N VAL A 76 24.23 15.50 3.25
CA VAL A 76 22.76 15.49 3.41
C VAL A 76 22.29 16.94 3.48
N ALA A 77 21.69 17.45 2.42
CA ALA A 77 21.01 18.75 2.44
C ALA A 77 19.50 18.56 2.27
N THR A 78 18.71 18.99 3.25
CA THR A 78 17.26 19.11 3.11
C THR A 78 16.94 20.43 2.42
N GLN A 79 16.34 20.42 1.22
CA GLN A 79 15.79 21.64 0.63
C GLN A 79 14.47 22.01 1.33
N PRO A 80 14.27 23.28 1.72
CA PRO A 80 12.95 23.74 2.13
C PRO A 80 12.00 23.67 0.91
N ALA A 81 10.83 23.07 1.10
CA ALA A 81 9.79 23.08 0.09
C ALA A 81 9.33 24.52 -0.15
N ASP A 82 9.56 25.04 -1.36
CA ASP A 82 9.03 26.32 -1.79
C ASP A 82 7.51 26.16 -2.01
N LEU A 83 6.72 26.81 -1.16
CA LEU A 83 5.27 26.93 -1.29
C LEU A 83 4.97 28.34 -1.82
N GLY A 84 5.15 28.50 -3.13
CA GLY A 84 4.60 29.62 -3.91
C GLY A 84 3.19 29.33 -4.41
#